data_AF-A0A7S2NQS8-F1
#
_entry.id   AF-A0A7S2NQS8-F1
#
_cell.length_a   1.000
_cell.length_b   1.000
_cell.length_c   1.000
_cell.angle_alpha   90.00
_cell.angle_beta   90.00
_cell.angle_gamma   90.00
#
_symmetry.space_group_name_H-M   'P 1'
#
loop_
_entity.id
_entity.type
_entity.pdbx_description
1 polymer ?
#
loop_
_entity_poly.entity_id
_entity_poly.type
_entity_poly.pdbx_seq_one_letter_code
_entity_poly.pdbx_strand_id
1 'polypeptide(L)'
;FLISNSADSAQVPSSFFYGSALVGGIGRLLLGDALLRPNVTVNPLVIIGWAGLSISALNLLPIGRLDGARIMQALYGRKTASSVSGFGLILLGLLSLFGNNPAILYYAIFVFFVQREPERPSINEVSIPNQTRTTMGVLLFVLAIAILSPLPDMTQYVNDPYF
;
A
#
# COMPACT_ATOMS: atom_id res chain seq x y z
N PHE A 1 5.42 -24.19 -6.74
CA PHE A 1 4.54 -23.12 -6.22
C PHE A 1 4.67 -21.83 -7.03
N LEU A 2 5.88 -21.35 -7.34
CA LEU A 2 6.09 -20.16 -8.18
C LEU A 2 6.07 -20.43 -9.70
N ILE A 3 6.13 -21.70 -10.12
CA ILE A 3 5.97 -22.14 -11.50
C ILE A 3 4.75 -23.06 -11.53
N SER A 4 3.69 -22.66 -12.22
CA SER A 4 2.49 -23.51 -12.41
C SER A 4 2.67 -24.43 -13.61
N ASN A 5 1.96 -25.56 -13.61
CA ASN A 5 1.67 -26.28 -14.84
C ASN A 5 1.00 -25.32 -15.83
N SER A 6 1.31 -25.46 -17.11
CA SER A 6 1.01 -24.54 -18.21
C SER A 6 -0.48 -24.23 -18.44
N ALA A 7 -1.39 -24.87 -17.71
CA ALA A 7 -2.84 -24.69 -17.87
C ALA A 7 -3.41 -23.49 -17.06
N ASP A 8 -2.81 -23.09 -15.93
CA ASP A 8 -3.38 -22.09 -15.00
C ASP A 8 -2.49 -20.85 -14.77
N SER A 9 -1.46 -20.66 -15.59
CA SER A 9 -0.57 -19.51 -15.48
C SER A 9 -1.16 -18.24 -16.12
N ALA A 10 -1.18 -17.14 -15.39
CA ALA A 10 -1.54 -15.82 -15.91
C ALA A 10 -0.29 -15.04 -16.35
N GLN A 11 -0.34 -14.42 -17.53
CA GLN A 11 0.69 -13.47 -17.95
C GLN A 11 0.33 -12.08 -17.42
N VAL A 12 1.26 -11.46 -16.70
CA VAL A 12 1.10 -10.13 -16.12
C VAL A 12 2.25 -9.24 -16.57
N PRO A 13 1.99 -7.97 -16.94
CA PRO A 13 3.06 -7.01 -17.21
C PRO A 13 3.99 -6.87 -16.00
N SER A 14 5.30 -6.84 -16.20
CA SER A 14 6.27 -6.67 -15.11
C SER A 14 6.13 -5.33 -14.39
N SER A 15 5.61 -4.29 -15.07
CA SER A 15 5.23 -2.99 -14.49
C SER A 15 4.30 -3.11 -13.28
N PHE A 16 3.49 -4.17 -13.21
CA PHE A 16 2.66 -4.50 -12.05
C PHE A 16 3.46 -4.64 -10.75
N PHE A 17 4.63 -5.29 -10.81
CA PHE A 17 5.47 -5.51 -9.63
C PHE A 17 6.17 -4.24 -9.17
N TYR A 18 6.48 -3.32 -10.11
CA TYR A 18 7.11 -2.04 -9.79
C TYR A 18 6.14 -1.04 -9.18
N GLY A 19 4.83 -1.29 -9.19
CA GLY A 19 3.84 -0.46 -8.49
C GLY A 19 3.95 -0.48 -6.97
N SER A 20 4.76 -1.37 -6.39
CA SER A 20 4.92 -1.53 -4.94
C SER A 20 6.36 -1.93 -4.59
N ALA A 21 6.97 -1.26 -3.61
CA ALA A 21 8.35 -1.51 -3.24
C ALA A 21 8.57 -2.87 -2.59
N LEU A 22 7.64 -3.27 -1.74
CA LEU A 22 7.66 -4.58 -1.11
C LEU A 22 7.47 -5.69 -2.16
N VAL A 23 6.47 -5.55 -3.04
CA VAL A 23 6.11 -6.60 -4.01
C VAL A 23 7.14 -6.70 -5.12
N GLY A 24 7.66 -5.57 -5.61
CA GLY A 24 8.77 -5.53 -6.54
C GLY A 24 10.07 -6.03 -5.91
N GLY A 25 10.33 -5.74 -4.63
CA GLY A 25 11.48 -6.26 -3.90
C GLY A 25 11.45 -7.79 -3.74
N ILE A 26 10.33 -8.33 -3.27
CA ILE A 26 10.12 -9.78 -3.16
C ILE A 26 10.13 -10.43 -4.55
N GLY A 27 9.48 -9.79 -5.53
CA GLY A 27 9.48 -10.24 -6.91
C GLY A 27 10.89 -10.37 -7.47
N ARG A 28 11.75 -9.36 -7.29
CA ARG A 28 13.16 -9.40 -7.72
C ARG A 28 13.93 -10.54 -7.06
N LEU A 29 13.69 -10.78 -5.76
CA LEU A 29 14.35 -11.85 -5.03
C LEU A 29 13.92 -13.25 -5.52
N LEU A 30 12.65 -13.43 -5.85
CA LEU A 30 12.08 -14.75 -6.18
C LEU A 30 12.11 -15.07 -7.68
N LEU A 31 11.94 -14.07 -8.54
CA LEU A 31 11.79 -14.20 -10.00
C LEU A 31 13.05 -13.77 -10.76
N GLY A 32 13.94 -12.99 -10.13
CA GLY A 32 15.20 -12.54 -10.73
C GLY A 32 15.00 -11.85 -12.07
N ASP A 33 15.78 -12.29 -13.07
CA ASP A 33 15.79 -11.73 -14.42
C ASP A 33 14.46 -11.87 -15.17
N ALA A 34 13.55 -12.71 -14.70
CA ALA A 34 12.23 -12.82 -15.30
C ALA A 34 11.48 -11.47 -15.26
N LEU A 35 11.69 -10.64 -14.23
CA LEU A 35 11.06 -9.31 -14.12
C LEU A 35 11.63 -8.27 -15.08
N LEU A 36 12.78 -8.52 -15.71
CA LEU A 36 13.31 -7.64 -16.76
C LEU A 36 12.55 -7.79 -18.07
N ARG A 37 11.80 -8.90 -18.24
CA ARG A 37 10.96 -9.12 -19.41
C ARG A 37 9.69 -8.27 -19.30
N PRO A 38 9.09 -7.84 -20.43
CA PRO A 38 7.86 -7.05 -20.41
C PRO A 38 6.68 -7.76 -19.73
N ASN A 39 6.61 -9.09 -19.87
CA ASN A 39 5.57 -9.92 -19.29
C ASN A 39 6.19 -11.07 -18.49
N VAL A 40 5.60 -11.35 -17.34
CA VAL A 40 6.00 -12.46 -16.47
C VAL A 40 4.82 -13.38 -16.24
N THR A 41 5.09 -14.67 -16.31
CA THR A 41 4.12 -15.72 -16.05
C THR A 41 4.07 -15.98 -14.55
N VAL A 42 2.92 -15.74 -13.92
CA VAL A 42 2.72 -15.92 -12.48
C VAL A 42 1.44 -16.69 -12.17
N ASN A 43 1.41 -17.30 -10.98
CA ASN A 43 0.19 -17.94 -10.48
C ASN A 43 -0.86 -16.87 -10.11
N PRO A 44 -2.14 -17.02 -10.50
CA PRO A 44 -3.22 -16.08 -10.14
C PRO A 44 -3.31 -15.75 -8.65
N LEU A 45 -2.92 -16.67 -7.76
CA LEU A 45 -2.86 -16.45 -6.31
C LEU A 45 -1.91 -15.30 -5.94
N VAL A 46 -0.87 -15.03 -6.73
CA VAL A 46 0.05 -13.90 -6.52
C VAL A 46 -0.68 -12.57 -6.71
N ILE A 47 -1.52 -12.48 -7.74
CA ILE A 47 -2.31 -11.29 -8.05
C ILE A 47 -3.31 -11.03 -6.92
N ILE A 48 -4.01 -12.07 -6.46
CA ILE A 48 -4.97 -11.99 -5.36
C ILE A 48 -4.26 -11.59 -4.06
N GLY A 49 -3.11 -12.20 -3.75
CA GLY A 49 -2.31 -11.87 -2.58
C GLY A 49 -1.85 -10.42 -2.58
N TRP A 50 -1.38 -9.91 -3.71
CA TRP A 50 -1.02 -8.50 -3.87
C TRP A 50 -2.21 -7.55 -3.70
N ALA A 51 -3.36 -7.88 -4.29
CA ALA A 51 -4.57 -7.07 -4.14
C ALA A 51 -4.98 -6.98 -2.66
N GLY A 52 -4.95 -8.11 -1.94
CA GLY A 52 -5.21 -8.16 -0.51
C GLY A 52 -4.23 -7.29 0.30
N LEU A 53 -2.92 -7.41 0.03
CA LEU A 53 -1.89 -6.57 0.67
C LEU A 53 -2.12 -5.08 0.40
N SER A 54 -2.45 -4.71 -0.83
CA SER A 54 -2.72 -3.33 -1.23
C SER A 54 -3.94 -2.76 -0.50
N ILE A 55 -5.04 -3.52 -0.40
CA ILE A 55 -6.24 -3.11 0.34
C ILE A 55 -5.92 -2.95 1.83
N SER A 56 -5.18 -3.88 2.43
CA SER A 56 -4.75 -3.76 3.83
C SER A 56 -3.86 -2.52 4.04
N ALA A 57 -2.93 -2.23 3.13
CA ALA A 57 -2.09 -1.05 3.21
C ALA A 57 -2.87 0.26 3.08
N LEU A 58 -3.88 0.30 2.20
CA LEU A 58 -4.79 1.44 2.06
C LEU A 58 -5.59 1.68 3.35
N ASN A 59 -6.05 0.61 4.02
CA ASN A 59 -6.73 0.70 5.32
C ASN A 59 -5.80 1.11 6.47
N LEU A 60 -4.48 0.99 6.29
CA LEU A 60 -3.49 1.47 7.26
C LEU A 60 -3.13 2.95 7.06
N LEU A 61 -3.71 3.65 6.09
CA LEU A 61 -3.55 5.10 6.00
C LEU A 61 -4.12 5.80 7.24
N PRO A 62 -3.44 6.81 7.79
CA PRO A 62 -3.86 7.45 9.03
C PRO A 62 -4.97 8.47 8.78
N ILE A 63 -6.11 8.04 8.21
CA ILE A 63 -7.21 8.89 7.77
C ILE A 63 -8.55 8.42 8.35
N GLY A 64 -9.29 9.33 8.99
CA GLY A 64 -10.69 9.17 9.37
C GLY A 64 -10.94 7.96 10.25
N ARG A 65 -11.79 7.03 9.77
CA ARG A 65 -12.13 5.75 10.44
C ARG A 65 -11.31 4.55 9.97
N LEU A 66 -10.29 4.77 9.16
CA LEU A 66 -9.41 3.68 8.73
C LEU A 66 -8.62 3.12 9.92
N ASP A 67 -8.17 1.87 9.80
CA ASP A 67 -7.41 1.20 10.86
C ASP A 67 -6.11 1.96 11.19
N GLY A 68 -5.50 2.61 10.20
CA GLY A 68 -4.36 3.50 10.43
C GLY A 68 -4.67 4.66 11.38
N ALA A 69 -5.84 5.29 11.26
CA ALA A 69 -6.24 6.38 12.15
C ALA A 69 -6.51 5.89 13.58
N ARG A 70 -7.08 4.68 13.72
CA ARG A 70 -7.25 4.01 15.01
C ARG A 70 -5.91 3.72 15.69
N ILE A 71 -4.93 3.24 14.93
CA ILE A 71 -3.56 3.04 15.42
C ILE A 71 -2.96 4.38 15.84
N MET A 72 -3.09 5.44 15.03
CA MET A 72 -2.60 6.77 15.40
C MET A 72 -3.23 7.30 16.69
N GLN A 73 -4.54 7.12 16.87
CA GLN A 73 -5.24 7.53 18.08
C GLN A 73 -4.77 6.74 19.30
N ALA A 74 -4.55 5.43 19.15
CA ALA A 74 -4.05 4.57 20.23
C ALA A 74 -2.62 4.91 20.65
N LEU A 75 -1.77 5.36 19.72
CA LEU A 75 -0.36 5.68 20.00
C LEU A 75 -0.13 7.11 20.45
N TYR A 76 -0.83 8.08 19.85
CA TYR A 76 -0.53 9.51 20.00
C TYR A 76 -1.72 10.35 20.47
N GLY A 77 -2.84 9.71 20.77
CA GLY A 77 -4.06 10.35 21.24
C GLY A 77 -4.88 11.03 20.14
N ARG A 78 -6.07 11.52 20.54
CA ARG A 78 -7.11 11.99 19.62
C ARG A 78 -6.72 13.25 18.84
N LYS A 79 -6.06 14.21 19.49
CA LYS A 79 -5.68 15.48 18.84
C LYS A 79 -4.71 15.22 17.69
N THR A 80 -3.68 14.41 17.95
CA THR A 80 -2.69 14.05 16.94
C THR A 80 -3.32 13.25 15.81
N ALA A 81 -4.13 12.23 16.13
CA ALA A 81 -4.80 11.42 15.12
C ALA A 81 -5.72 12.24 14.21
N SER A 82 -6.49 13.18 14.77
CA SER A 82 -7.36 14.08 13.99
C SER A 82 -6.55 15.00 13.08
N SER A 83 -5.45 15.58 13.56
CA SER A 83 -4.59 16.44 12.73
C SER A 83 -3.93 15.66 11.60
N VAL A 84 -3.38 14.47 11.90
CA VAL A 84 -2.75 13.60 10.91
C VAL A 84 -3.77 13.10 9.88
N SER A 85 -4.99 12.79 10.31
CA SER A 85 -6.09 12.46 9.40
C SER A 85 -6.45 13.60 8.45
N GLY A 86 -6.52 14.83 8.94
CA GLY A 86 -6.75 16.01 8.09
C GLY A 86 -5.63 16.16 7.06
N PHE A 87 -4.37 16.04 7.48
CA PHE A 87 -3.22 16.07 6.58
C PHE A 87 -3.26 14.94 5.55
N GLY A 88 -3.58 13.71 5.98
CA GLY A 88 -3.69 12.55 5.10
C GLY A 88 -4.79 12.72 4.04
N LEU A 89 -5.93 13.30 4.40
CA LEU A 89 -7.00 13.63 3.44
C LEU A 89 -6.53 14.66 2.40
N ILE A 90 -5.84 15.71 2.84
CA ILE A 90 -5.29 16.72 1.93
C ILE A 90 -4.28 16.09 0.98
N LEU A 91 -3.35 15.31 1.50
CA LEU A 91 -2.34 14.62 0.69
C LEU A 91 -2.98 13.64 -0.30
N LEU A 92 -3.96 12.85 0.15
CA LEU A 92 -4.71 11.93 -0.72
C LEU A 92 -5.47 12.70 -1.82
N GLY A 93 -6.06 13.85 -1.50
CA GLY A 93 -6.70 14.74 -2.47
C GLY A 93 -5.70 15.29 -3.50
N LEU A 94 -4.53 15.74 -3.06
CA LEU A 94 -3.47 16.21 -3.97
C LEU A 94 -2.98 15.07 -4.88
N LEU A 95 -2.69 13.90 -4.32
CA LEU A 95 -2.27 12.71 -5.09
C LEU A 95 -3.36 12.28 -6.09
N SER A 96 -4.63 12.39 -5.71
CA SER A 96 -5.76 12.11 -6.60
C SER A 96 -5.86 13.07 -7.77
N LEU A 97 -5.56 14.36 -7.57
CA LEU A 97 -5.70 15.38 -8.61
C LEU A 97 -4.47 15.44 -9.54
N PHE A 98 -3.27 15.20 -8.99
CA PHE A 98 -2.01 15.37 -9.71
C PHE A 98 -1.32 14.04 -10.08
N GLY A 99 -1.67 12.92 -9.44
CA GLY A 99 -0.95 11.65 -9.57
C GLY A 99 -1.25 10.82 -10.83
N ASN A 100 -2.08 11.33 -11.74
CA ASN A 100 -2.50 10.67 -12.99
C ASN A 100 -2.91 9.19 -12.83
N ASN A 101 -3.44 8.82 -11.66
CA ASN A 101 -3.85 7.46 -11.35
C ASN A 101 -5.33 7.46 -10.93
N PRO A 102 -6.24 6.94 -11.78
CA PRO A 102 -7.67 6.97 -11.49
C PRO A 102 -8.04 6.14 -10.26
N ALA A 103 -7.26 5.11 -9.90
CA ALA A 103 -7.53 4.30 -8.71
C ALA A 103 -7.41 5.13 -7.42
N ILE A 104 -6.44 6.05 -7.36
CA ILE A 104 -6.26 6.97 -6.23
C ILE A 104 -7.45 7.92 -6.14
N LEU A 105 -7.97 8.40 -7.28
CA LEU A 105 -9.16 9.25 -7.34
C LEU A 105 -10.40 8.53 -6.81
N TYR A 106 -10.69 7.31 -7.28
CA TYR A 106 -11.81 6.53 -6.79
C TYR A 106 -11.71 6.27 -5.28
N TYR A 107 -10.52 5.93 -4.81
CA TYR A 107 -10.28 5.72 -3.38
C TYR A 107 -10.42 7.02 -2.57
N ALA A 108 -9.93 8.15 -3.07
CA ALA A 108 -10.08 9.45 -2.43
C ALA A 108 -11.55 9.85 -2.29
N ILE A 109 -12.36 9.64 -3.34
CA ILE A 109 -13.81 9.87 -3.29
C ILE A 109 -14.44 8.97 -2.23
N PHE A 110 -14.14 7.67 -2.24
CA PHE A 110 -14.65 6.74 -1.24
C PHE A 110 -14.30 7.17 0.20
N VAL A 111 -13.03 7.48 0.46
CA VAL A 111 -12.58 7.92 1.78
C VAL A 111 -13.25 9.23 2.18
N PHE A 112 -13.37 10.19 1.28
CA PHE A 112 -13.97 11.49 1.56
C PHE A 112 -15.44 11.39 1.94
N PHE A 113 -16.23 10.54 1.27
CA PHE A 113 -17.66 10.42 1.55
C PHE A 113 -17.98 9.43 2.67
N VAL A 114 -17.22 8.33 2.79
CA VAL A 114 -17.56 7.22 3.69
C VAL A 114 -16.73 7.25 4.97
N GLN A 115 -15.44 7.58 4.88
CA GLN A 115 -14.49 7.33 5.97
C GLN A 115 -13.95 8.59 6.66
N ARG A 116 -14.20 9.79 6.13
CA ARG A 116 -13.55 11.05 6.60
C ARG A 116 -13.79 11.41 8.06
N GLU A 117 -14.86 10.89 8.66
CA GLU A 117 -15.25 11.26 10.02
C GLU A 117 -14.19 10.79 11.01
N PRO A 118 -13.91 11.58 12.06
CA PRO A 118 -13.00 11.14 13.10
C PRO A 118 -13.52 9.87 13.78
N GLU A 119 -12.60 9.04 14.21
CA GLU A 119 -12.92 7.83 14.96
C GLU A 119 -13.52 8.15 16.33
N ARG A 120 -14.33 7.23 16.84
CA ARG A 120 -14.96 7.36 18.16
C ARG A 120 -13.90 7.35 19.27
N PRO A 121 -14.18 7.99 20.42
CA PRO A 121 -13.30 7.93 21.58
C PRO A 121 -13.06 6.48 22.02
N SER A 122 -11.82 6.17 22.39
CA SER A 122 -11.50 4.86 22.94
C SER A 122 -12.04 4.76 24.37
N ILE A 123 -12.45 3.56 24.79
CA ILE A 123 -12.87 3.31 26.18
C ILE A 123 -11.74 3.67 27.16
N ASN A 124 -10.49 3.48 26.74
CA ASN A 124 -9.31 3.82 27.51
C ASN A 124 -8.37 4.69 26.67
N GLU A 125 -8.24 5.96 27.05
CA GLU A 125 -7.32 6.94 26.47
C GLU A 125 -6.21 7.37 27.46
N VAL A 126 -6.19 6.79 28.66
CA VAL A 126 -5.29 7.20 29.75
C VAL A 126 -4.06 6.29 29.83
N SER A 127 -4.23 4.99 29.56
CA SER A 127 -3.11 4.06 29.63
C SER A 127 -2.15 4.23 28.45
N ILE A 128 -0.87 4.34 28.75
CA ILE A 128 0.19 4.35 27.73
C ILE A 128 0.28 2.96 27.09
N PRO A 129 0.32 2.85 25.75
CA PRO A 129 0.48 1.58 25.07
C PRO A 129 1.82 0.93 25.42
N ASN A 130 1.79 -0.38 25.67
CA ASN A 130 3.01 -1.15 25.95
C ASN A 130 3.92 -1.20 24.70
N GLN A 131 5.23 -1.37 24.91
CA GLN A 131 6.25 -1.29 23.87
C GLN A 131 5.94 -2.20 22.67
N THR A 132 5.49 -3.44 22.90
CA THR A 132 5.10 -4.37 21.83
C THR A 132 4.02 -3.80 20.91
N ARG A 133 3.00 -3.14 21.48
CA ARG A 133 1.88 -2.57 20.70
C ARG A 133 2.34 -1.37 19.89
N THR A 134 3.19 -0.54 20.48
CA THR A 134 3.82 0.59 19.80
C THR A 134 4.67 0.11 18.63
N THR A 135 5.52 -0.88 18.83
CA THR A 135 6.36 -1.46 17.77
C THR A 135 5.51 -2.08 16.65
N MET A 136 4.44 -2.82 16.99
CA MET A 136 3.53 -3.37 15.98
C MET A 136 2.82 -2.27 15.17
N GLY A 137 2.33 -1.21 15.82
CA GLY A 137 1.69 -0.10 15.13
C GLY A 137 2.64 0.63 14.17
N VAL A 138 3.87 0.89 14.61
CA VAL A 138 4.90 1.49 13.75
C VAL A 138 5.27 0.56 12.59
N LEU A 139 5.43 -0.74 12.84
CA LEU A 139 5.71 -1.73 11.80
C LEU A 139 4.60 -1.76 10.73
N LEU A 140 3.33 -1.69 11.13
CA LEU A 140 2.22 -1.65 10.18
C LEU A 140 2.27 -0.40 9.29
N PHE A 141 2.62 0.77 9.81
CA PHE A 141 2.82 1.95 8.95
C PHE A 141 4.01 1.80 8.01
N VAL A 142 5.12 1.23 8.47
CA VAL A 142 6.28 0.96 7.61
C VAL A 142 5.91 0.00 6.48
N LEU A 143 5.16 -1.07 6.79
CA LEU A 143 4.66 -2.00 5.78
C LEU A 143 3.70 -1.34 4.80
N ALA A 144 2.78 -0.49 5.28
CA ALA A 144 1.86 0.24 4.40
C ALA A 144 2.62 1.15 3.43
N ILE A 145 3.64 1.87 3.91
CA ILE A 145 4.51 2.70 3.06
C ILE A 145 5.27 1.83 2.06
N ALA A 146 5.85 0.71 2.50
CA ALA A 146 6.58 -0.20 1.62
C ALA A 146 5.68 -0.82 0.54
N ILE A 147 4.39 -1.05 0.84
CA ILE A 147 3.43 -1.59 -0.12
C ILE A 147 2.95 -0.51 -1.09
N LEU A 148 2.66 0.70 -0.63
CA LEU A 148 2.09 1.77 -1.46
C LEU A 148 3.13 2.61 -2.21
N SER A 149 4.41 2.55 -1.83
CA SER A 149 5.48 3.24 -2.53
C SER A 149 5.80 2.52 -3.83
N PRO A 150 5.75 3.19 -5.00
CA PRO A 150 6.23 2.60 -6.24
C PRO A 150 7.76 2.44 -6.21
N LEU A 151 8.26 1.46 -6.94
CA LEU A 151 9.67 1.34 -7.31
C LEU A 151 9.90 1.93 -8.70
N PRO A 152 11.11 2.44 -8.98
CA PRO A 152 11.50 2.78 -10.35
C PRO A 152 11.38 1.54 -11.25
N ASP A 153 10.62 1.67 -12.33
CA ASP A 153 10.47 0.63 -13.34
C ASP A 153 11.76 0.54 -14.15
N MET A 154 12.44 -0.61 -14.06
CA MET A 154 13.74 -0.83 -14.70
C MET A 154 13.61 -1.43 -16.11
N THR A 155 12.39 -1.82 -16.51
CA THR A 155 12.14 -2.50 -17.80
C THR A 155 12.38 -1.58 -19.00
N GLN A 156 12.24 -0.26 -18.80
CA GLN A 156 12.47 0.73 -19.85
C GLN A 156 13.96 0.89 -20.19
N TYR A 157 14.86 0.69 -19.23
CA TYR A 157 16.31 0.80 -19.43
C TYR A 157 16.92 -0.40 -20.16
N VAL A 158 16.29 -1.57 -20.09
CA VAL A 158 16.78 -2.80 -20.76
C VAL A 158 16.48 -2.78 -22.27
N ASN A 159 15.49 -1.99 -22.71
CA ASN A 159 15.02 -1.97 -24.10
C ASN A 159 15.42 -0.70 -24.87
N ASP A 160 16.25 0.16 -24.30
CA ASP A 160 16.72 1.38 -24.97
C ASP A 160 17.89 1.05 -25.92
N PRO A 161 17.75 1.16 -27.25
CA PRO A 161 18.80 0.78 -28.21
C PRO A 161 20.02 1.70 -28.21
N TYR A 162 20.01 2.76 -27.39
CA TYR A 162 21.12 3.70 -27.24
C TYR A 162 22.03 3.41 -26.03
N PHE A 163 21.88 2.23 -25.41
CA PHE A 163 22.81 1.67 -24.43
C PHE A 163 23.13 0.20 -24.70
#